data_AF-A0A9Q8PL27-F1
#
_entry.id   AF-A0A9Q8PL27-F1
#
_cell.length_a   1.000
_cell.length_b   1.000
_cell.length_c   1.000
_cell.angle_alpha   90.00
_cell.angle_beta   90.00
_cell.angle_gamma   90.00
#
_symmetry.space_group_name_H-M   'P 1'
#
loop_
_entity.id
_entity.type
_entity.pdbx_description
1 polymer ?
#
loop_
_entity_poly.entity_id
_entity_poly.type
_entity_poly.pdbx_seq_one_letter_code
_entity_poly.pdbx_strand_id
1 'polypeptide(L)'
;MEGDKVDGAKDHEWDRLSDCWLLGDKLQSSSLQDAVADALCSKMRDEGRYPLGVHRKAYAKTASSNTLRQLAVDVAAYKWTEQSLKIQQEDSSWNTFFFDLAVEMKGMSDQDRKGSGPLSKIGCAYHVHGSAKPCYMAMF
;
A
#
# COMPACT_ATOMS: atom_id res chain seq x y z
N MET A 1 5.70 22.64 -10.00
CA MET A 1 5.47 21.18 -9.94
C MET A 1 6.82 20.56 -9.66
N GLU A 2 7.11 20.36 -8.38
CA GLU A 2 8.29 19.60 -7.95
C GLU A 2 8.05 18.15 -8.35
N GLY A 3 8.91 17.62 -9.23
CA GLY A 3 8.83 16.22 -9.63
C GLY A 3 9.17 15.34 -8.45
N ASP A 4 8.27 14.40 -8.13
CA ASP A 4 8.53 13.34 -7.15
C ASP A 4 9.86 12.65 -7.51
N LYS A 5 10.86 12.83 -6.65
CA LYS A 5 12.17 12.21 -6.82
C LYS A 5 12.02 10.71 -6.60
N VAL A 6 12.02 9.95 -7.70
CA VAL A 6 12.24 8.50 -7.66
C VAL A 6 13.71 8.27 -7.37
N ASP A 7 14.09 8.36 -6.09
CA ASP A 7 15.48 8.24 -5.68
C ASP A 7 15.96 6.78 -5.77
N GLY A 8 17.07 6.58 -6.47
CA GLY A 8 17.65 5.27 -6.80
C GLY A 8 18.28 4.51 -5.64
N ALA A 9 18.17 5.00 -4.40
CA ALA A 9 18.54 4.25 -3.21
C ALA A 9 17.37 3.36 -2.82
N LYS A 10 17.55 2.03 -2.91
CA LYS A 10 16.60 1.07 -2.35
C LYS A 10 16.43 1.36 -0.86
N ASP A 11 15.38 2.10 -0.51
CA ASP A 11 15.02 2.30 0.87
C ASP A 11 14.51 0.96 1.43
N HIS A 12 15.43 0.26 2.08
CA HIS A 12 15.20 -1.06 2.67
C HIS A 12 14.15 -1.02 3.78
N GLU A 13 13.78 0.15 4.29
CA GLU A 13 12.73 0.28 5.29
C GLU A 13 11.37 -0.14 4.76
N TRP A 14 11.03 0.19 3.51
CA TRP A 14 9.77 -0.25 2.89
C TRP A 14 9.66 -1.77 2.85
N ASP A 15 10.78 -2.43 2.52
CA ASP A 15 10.87 -3.88 2.50
C ASP A 15 10.74 -4.47 3.91
N ARG A 16 11.41 -3.88 4.90
CA ARG A 16 11.35 -4.33 6.31
C ARG A 16 9.96 -4.14 6.91
N LEU A 17 9.30 -3.03 6.64
CA LEU A 17 7.92 -2.78 7.07
C LEU A 17 6.98 -3.81 6.44
N SER A 18 7.11 -4.08 5.15
CA SER A 18 6.33 -5.14 4.49
C SER A 18 6.57 -6.53 5.11
N ASP A 19 7.82 -6.87 5.43
CA ASP A 19 8.14 -8.14 6.09
C ASP A 19 7.59 -8.20 7.53
N CYS A 20 7.61 -7.07 8.25
CA CYS A 20 7.04 -6.96 9.59
C CYS A 20 5.51 -7.11 9.56
N TRP A 21 4.84 -6.53 8.55
CA TRP A 21 3.42 -6.73 8.32
C TRP A 21 3.09 -8.22 8.14
N LEU A 22 3.85 -8.89 7.26
CA LEU A 22 3.70 -10.33 6.99
C LEU A 22 4.04 -11.20 8.21
N LEU A 23 4.97 -10.76 9.06
CA LEU A 23 5.21 -11.41 10.35
C LEU A 23 4.00 -11.29 11.26
N GLY A 24 3.37 -10.11 11.32
CA GLY A 24 2.10 -9.91 12.03
C GLY A 24 1.01 -10.85 11.54
N ASP A 25 0.87 -11.01 10.23
CA ASP A 25 -0.07 -11.96 9.62
C ASP A 25 0.18 -13.40 10.07
N LYS A 26 1.44 -13.86 10.00
CA LYS A 26 1.84 -15.20 10.45
C LYS A 26 1.60 -15.43 11.95
N LEU A 27 1.79 -14.39 12.76
CA LEU A 27 1.55 -14.42 14.20
C LEU A 27 0.08 -14.19 14.56
N GLN A 28 -0.79 -13.93 13.58
CA GLN A 28 -2.19 -13.54 13.76
C GLN A 28 -2.33 -12.32 14.70
N SER A 29 -1.37 -11.39 14.62
CA SER A 29 -1.34 -10.18 15.43
C SER A 29 -1.81 -8.98 14.60
N SER A 30 -3.12 -8.72 14.64
CA SER A 30 -3.71 -7.54 13.98
C SER A 30 -3.11 -6.24 14.50
N SER A 31 -2.85 -6.14 15.81
CA SER A 31 -2.21 -4.95 16.40
C SER A 31 -0.83 -4.63 15.81
N LEU A 32 -0.05 -5.67 15.45
CA LEU A 32 1.23 -5.47 14.77
C LEU A 32 1.00 -5.04 13.31
N GLN A 33 0.06 -5.66 12.61
CA GLN A 33 -0.29 -5.28 11.23
C GLN A 33 -0.77 -3.83 11.14
N ASP A 34 -1.60 -3.39 12.09
CA ASP A 34 -2.13 -2.02 12.19
C ASP A 34 -1.01 -1.01 12.47
N ALA A 35 -0.14 -1.31 13.44
CA ALA A 35 1.02 -0.47 13.76
C ALA A 35 1.97 -0.32 12.55
N VAL A 36 2.17 -1.40 11.79
CA VAL A 36 2.98 -1.37 10.57
C VAL A 36 2.29 -0.59 9.45
N ALA A 37 0.97 -0.70 9.31
CA ALA A 37 0.20 0.08 8.36
C ALA A 37 0.28 1.59 8.68
N ASP A 38 0.19 1.95 9.96
CA ASP A 38 0.37 3.33 10.43
C ASP A 38 1.79 3.85 10.15
N ALA A 39 2.81 3.03 10.38
CA ALA A 39 4.19 3.38 10.07
C ALA A 39 4.41 3.60 8.56
N LEU A 40 3.84 2.74 7.71
CA LEU A 40 3.88 2.90 6.25
C LEU A 40 3.19 4.21 5.82
N CYS A 41 2.01 4.49 6.36
CA CYS A 41 1.26 5.72 6.08
C CYS A 41 1.99 6.98 6.54
N SER A 42 2.56 6.95 7.73
CA SER A 42 3.32 8.07 8.31
C SER A 42 4.57 8.35 7.49
N LYS A 43 5.36 7.31 7.16
CA LYS A 43 6.54 7.46 6.31
C LYS A 43 6.21 8.04 4.93
N MET A 44 5.15 7.57 4.28
CA MET A 44 4.73 8.12 2.98
C MET A 44 4.30 9.59 3.09
N ARG A 45 3.63 9.96 4.18
CA ARG A 45 3.19 11.34 4.44
C ARG A 45 4.38 12.26 4.71
N ASP A 46 5.28 11.84 5.59
CA ASP A 46 6.38 12.67 6.10
C ASP A 46 7.46 12.87 5.04
N GLU A 47 7.73 11.85 4.22
CA GLU A 47 8.76 11.90 3.19
C GLU A 47 8.25 12.30 1.80
N GLY A 48 6.93 12.21 1.57
CA GLY A 48 6.35 12.38 0.23
C GLY A 48 6.81 11.32 -0.77
N ARG A 49 7.38 10.19 -0.31
CA ARG A 49 7.87 9.08 -1.13
C ARG A 49 6.95 7.87 -0.99
N TYR A 50 6.81 7.11 -2.06
CA TYR A 50 5.87 5.99 -2.11
C TYR A 50 6.57 4.68 -2.48
N PRO A 51 6.22 3.55 -1.84
CA PRO A 51 6.88 2.28 -2.08
C PRO A 51 6.56 1.73 -3.47
N LEU A 52 7.61 1.30 -4.17
CA LEU A 52 7.48 0.58 -5.45
C LEU A 52 7.43 -0.94 -5.27
N GLY A 53 7.97 -1.48 -4.15
CA GLY A 53 8.17 -2.93 -3.98
C GLY A 53 7.08 -3.68 -3.20
N VAL A 54 6.21 -2.97 -2.47
CA VAL A 54 5.24 -3.59 -1.54
C VAL A 54 4.31 -4.58 -2.24
N HIS A 55 3.85 -4.27 -3.45
CA HIS A 55 2.98 -5.14 -4.24
C HIS A 55 3.57 -6.56 -4.42
N ARG A 56 4.89 -6.67 -4.65
CA ARG A 56 5.55 -7.98 -4.86
C ARG A 56 5.41 -8.88 -3.64
N LYS A 57 5.61 -8.31 -2.45
CA LYS A 57 5.51 -9.06 -1.19
C LYS A 57 4.06 -9.36 -0.83
N ALA A 58 3.16 -8.40 -1.02
CA ALA A 58 1.74 -8.56 -0.72
C ALA A 58 1.12 -9.67 -1.58
N TYR A 59 1.32 -9.64 -2.90
CA TYR A 59 0.70 -10.61 -3.80
C TYR A 59 1.34 -12.01 -3.74
N ALA A 60 2.63 -12.10 -3.38
CA ALA A 60 3.30 -13.39 -3.23
C ALA A 60 2.93 -14.15 -1.95
N LYS A 61 2.50 -13.45 -0.88
CA LYS A 61 2.45 -14.04 0.47
C LYS A 61 1.12 -13.90 1.21
N THR A 62 0.17 -13.11 0.71
CA THR A 62 -1.13 -12.93 1.38
C THR A 62 -2.28 -13.56 0.59
N ALA A 63 -3.44 -13.76 1.22
CA ALA A 63 -4.68 -14.12 0.52
C ALA A 63 -5.27 -12.92 -0.25
N SER A 64 -6.26 -13.19 -1.12
CA SER A 64 -7.14 -12.16 -1.69
C SER A 64 -7.90 -11.44 -0.56
N SER A 65 -8.23 -10.15 -0.74
CA SER A 65 -8.84 -9.24 0.27
C SER A 65 -7.95 -8.73 1.40
N ASN A 66 -6.64 -8.98 1.34
CA ASN A 66 -5.71 -8.50 2.36
C ASN A 66 -5.43 -6.98 2.25
N THR A 67 -5.43 -6.26 3.38
CA THR A 67 -5.28 -4.80 3.40
C THR A 67 -3.91 -4.32 2.90
N LEU A 68 -2.86 -5.14 2.99
CA LEU A 68 -1.55 -4.82 2.40
C LEU A 68 -1.61 -4.82 0.86
N ARG A 69 -2.45 -5.66 0.25
CA ARG A 69 -2.69 -5.62 -1.21
C ARG A 69 -3.44 -4.36 -1.60
N GLN A 70 -4.44 -3.97 -0.82
CA GLN A 70 -5.19 -2.73 -1.04
C GLN A 70 -4.29 -1.50 -0.95
N LEU A 71 -3.43 -1.42 0.07
CA LEU A 71 -2.42 -0.37 0.17
C LEU A 71 -1.53 -0.30 -1.08
N ALA A 72 -1.06 -1.45 -1.56
CA ALA A 72 -0.19 -1.52 -2.74
C ALA A 72 -0.90 -1.02 -4.01
N VAL A 73 -2.17 -1.41 -4.19
CA VAL A 73 -3.01 -0.97 -5.32
C VAL A 73 -3.27 0.52 -5.25
N ASP A 74 -3.66 1.05 -4.08
CA ASP A 74 -3.92 2.48 -3.90
C ASP A 74 -2.66 3.31 -4.20
N VAL A 75 -1.51 2.90 -3.65
CA VAL A 75 -0.23 3.56 -3.93
C VAL A 75 0.07 3.57 -5.43
N ALA A 76 -0.11 2.43 -6.11
CA ALA A 76 0.12 2.36 -7.54
C ALA A 76 -0.84 3.25 -8.33
N ALA A 77 -2.13 3.17 -8.04
CA ALA A 77 -3.17 3.89 -8.78
C ALA A 77 -3.04 5.42 -8.67
N TYR A 78 -2.61 5.93 -7.50
CA TYR A 78 -2.50 7.36 -7.27
C TYR A 78 -1.11 7.95 -7.51
N LYS A 79 -0.03 7.15 -7.38
CA LYS A 79 1.33 7.70 -7.29
C LYS A 79 2.33 7.12 -8.28
N TRP A 80 2.02 5.98 -8.90
CA TRP A 80 2.93 5.45 -9.90
C TRP A 80 2.77 6.22 -11.22
N THR A 81 3.91 6.58 -11.79
CA THR A 81 3.97 7.12 -13.14
C THR A 81 4.12 5.98 -14.16
N GLU A 82 4.01 6.31 -15.45
CA GLU A 82 4.35 5.38 -16.53
C GLU A 82 5.77 4.80 -16.36
N GLN A 83 6.73 5.64 -15.93
CA GLN A 83 8.09 5.17 -15.65
C GLN A 83 8.12 4.23 -14.45
N SER A 84 7.38 4.54 -13.39
CA SER A 84 7.26 3.68 -12.21
C SER A 84 6.73 2.30 -12.56
N LEU A 85 5.82 2.18 -13.55
CA LEU A 85 5.31 0.91 -14.08
C LEU A 85 6.34 0.20 -14.95
N LYS A 86 7.01 0.92 -15.86
CA LYS A 86 7.99 0.33 -16.80
C LYS A 86 9.22 -0.28 -16.13
N ILE A 87 9.65 0.25 -14.97
CA ILE A 87 10.80 -0.29 -14.23
C ILE A 87 10.46 -1.55 -13.41
N GLN A 88 9.18 -1.93 -13.37
CA GLN A 88 8.74 -3.12 -12.68
C GLN A 88 9.01 -4.34 -13.58
N GLN A 89 9.85 -5.27 -13.12
CA GLN A 89 10.14 -6.52 -13.83
C GLN A 89 8.94 -7.48 -13.79
N GLU A 90 8.43 -7.89 -14.95
CA GLU A 90 7.31 -8.84 -15.06
C GLU A 90 7.53 -10.11 -14.21
N ASP A 91 6.54 -10.44 -13.40
CA ASP A 91 6.42 -11.71 -12.68
C ASP A 91 4.97 -12.21 -12.86
N SER A 92 4.79 -13.52 -13.01
CA SER A 92 3.48 -14.12 -13.30
C SER A 92 2.43 -13.88 -12.21
N SER A 93 2.85 -13.58 -10.97
CA SER A 93 1.98 -13.17 -9.87
C SER A 93 1.35 -11.79 -10.05
N TRP A 94 1.77 -11.03 -11.06
CA TRP A 94 1.31 -9.65 -11.29
C TRP A 94 0.00 -9.56 -12.02
N ASN A 95 -0.43 -10.62 -12.68
CA ASN A 95 -1.72 -10.62 -13.38
C ASN A 95 -2.86 -10.24 -12.42
N THR A 96 -2.83 -10.72 -11.18
CA THR A 96 -3.82 -10.35 -10.17
C THR A 96 -3.63 -8.92 -9.67
N PHE A 97 -2.38 -8.46 -9.49
CA PHE A 97 -2.12 -7.07 -9.11
C PHE A 97 -2.59 -6.07 -10.16
N PHE A 98 -2.28 -6.30 -11.45
CA PHE A 98 -2.72 -5.43 -12.54
C PHE A 98 -4.22 -5.48 -12.73
N PHE A 99 -4.86 -6.63 -12.50
CA PHE A 99 -6.31 -6.72 -12.51
C PHE A 99 -6.92 -5.84 -11.41
N ASP A 100 -6.47 -5.99 -10.16
CA ASP A 100 -6.96 -5.19 -9.03
C ASP A 100 -6.68 -3.69 -9.25
N LEU A 101 -5.50 -3.35 -9.78
CA LEU A 101 -5.13 -1.98 -10.15
C LEU A 101 -6.05 -1.41 -11.23
N ALA A 102 -6.35 -2.17 -12.29
CA ALA A 102 -7.25 -1.73 -13.35
C ALA A 102 -8.68 -1.51 -12.83
N VAL A 103 -9.15 -2.37 -11.91
CA VAL A 103 -10.46 -2.21 -11.25
C VAL A 103 -10.49 -0.92 -10.43
N GLU A 104 -9.48 -0.68 -9.59
CA GLU A 104 -9.40 0.55 -8.78
C GLU A 104 -9.32 1.79 -9.68
N MET A 105 -8.46 1.79 -10.69
CA MET A 105 -8.30 2.91 -11.63
C MET A 105 -9.57 3.23 -12.44
N LYS A 106 -10.41 2.23 -12.71
CA LYS A 106 -11.71 2.40 -13.36
C LYS A 106 -12.73 3.05 -12.41
N GLY A 107 -12.62 2.79 -11.11
CA GLY A 107 -13.46 3.41 -10.08
C GLY A 107 -13.11 4.87 -9.79
N MET A 108 -11.90 5.32 -10.16
CA MET A 108 -11.45 6.69 -9.92
C MET A 108 -11.97 7.69 -10.94
N SER A 109 -12.46 8.83 -10.46
CA SER A 109 -12.70 10.02 -11.29
C SER A 109 -11.40 10.77 -11.60
N ASP A 110 -11.44 11.67 -12.58
CA ASP A 110 -10.30 12.53 -12.89
C ASP A 110 -9.96 13.52 -11.75
N GLN A 111 -10.91 13.82 -10.87
CA GLN A 111 -10.66 14.58 -9.66
C GLN A 111 -9.92 13.74 -8.62
N ASP A 112 -10.27 12.47 -8.47
CA ASP A 112 -9.58 11.55 -7.55
C ASP A 112 -8.11 11.39 -7.94
N ARG A 113 -7.83 11.21 -9.25
CA ARG A 113 -6.46 11.12 -9.78
C ARG A 113 -5.60 12.36 -9.51
N LYS A 114 -6.24 13.52 -9.37
CA LYS A 114 -5.56 14.80 -9.06
C LYS A 114 -5.58 15.14 -7.58
N GLY A 115 -6.29 14.36 -6.77
CA GLY A 115 -6.53 14.58 -5.35
C GLY A 115 -5.39 14.14 -4.45
N SER A 116 -5.67 14.08 -3.15
CA SER A 116 -4.72 13.88 -2.03
C SER A 116 -4.06 12.49 -1.96
N GLY A 117 -4.24 11.65 -2.99
CA GLY A 117 -3.57 10.35 -3.11
C GLY A 117 -4.12 9.28 -2.16
N PRO A 118 -3.39 8.16 -1.98
CA PRO A 118 -3.88 7.01 -1.22
C PRO A 118 -4.09 7.34 0.27
N LEU A 119 -3.32 8.30 0.78
CA LEU A 119 -3.37 8.77 2.17
C LEU A 119 -4.55 9.69 2.48
N SER A 120 -5.35 10.05 1.46
CA SER A 120 -6.62 10.75 1.66
C SER A 120 -7.68 9.86 2.32
N LYS A 121 -7.48 8.53 2.29
CA LYS A 121 -8.27 7.58 3.06
C LYS A 121 -7.90 7.75 4.55
N ILE A 122 -8.64 8.63 5.23
CA ILE A 122 -8.44 8.94 6.66
C ILE A 122 -8.74 7.69 7.52
N GLY A 123 -7.96 7.48 8.58
CA GLY A 123 -8.27 6.53 9.65
C GLY A 123 -7.71 5.12 9.43
N CYS A 124 -8.58 4.12 9.54
CA CYS A 124 -8.24 2.70 9.64
C CYS A 124 -8.28 1.94 8.30
N ALA A 125 -8.19 2.63 7.18
CA ALA A 125 -8.42 2.06 5.84
C ALA A 125 -7.51 0.87 5.51
N TYR A 126 -6.32 0.79 6.13
CA TYR A 126 -5.35 -0.28 5.93
C TYR A 126 -5.18 -1.21 7.15
N HIS A 127 -5.99 -1.02 8.19
CA HIS A 127 -5.98 -1.84 9.40
C HIS A 127 -6.72 -3.14 9.20
N VAL A 128 -6.31 -4.17 9.93
CA VAL A 128 -6.95 -5.49 9.95
C VAL A 128 -8.09 -5.47 10.95
N HIS A 129 -9.31 -5.26 10.46
CA HIS A 129 -10.51 -5.29 11.28
C HIS A 129 -10.91 -6.72 11.64
N GLY A 130 -10.66 -7.10 12.89
CA GLY A 130 -11.21 -8.32 13.48
C GLY A 130 -12.64 -8.10 14.00
N SER A 131 -13.43 -9.18 14.09
CA SER A 131 -14.80 -9.15 14.62
C SER A 131 -14.88 -8.87 16.12
N ALA A 132 -13.77 -9.03 16.86
CA ALA A 132 -13.76 -9.05 18.32
C ALA A 132 -13.57 -7.68 18.99
N LYS A 133 -12.92 -6.71 18.32
CA LYS A 133 -12.70 -5.36 18.86
C LYS A 133 -12.72 -4.31 17.73
N PRO A 134 -13.35 -3.15 17.94
CA PRO A 134 -13.27 -2.06 16.99
C PRO A 134 -11.83 -1.56 16.87
N CYS A 135 -11.45 -1.12 15.67
CA CYS A 135 -10.16 -0.48 15.43
C CYS A 135 -9.98 0.73 16.36
N TYR A 136 -8.77 0.93 16.92
CA TYR A 136 -8.51 2.06 17.80
C TYR A 136 -8.58 3.42 17.09
N MET A 137 -8.39 3.45 15.77
CA MET A 137 -8.61 4.63 14.93
C MET A 137 -10.08 4.83 14.51
N ALA A 138 -10.98 3.87 14.77
CA ALA A 138 -12.41 4.01 14.49
C ALA A 138 -13.19 4.65 15.66
N MET A 139 -12.50 5.01 16.75
CA MET A 139 -13.12 5.59 17.96
C MET A 139 -13.01 7.12 18.04
N PHE A 140 -12.53 7.80 17.00
CA PHE A 140 -12.39 9.26 16.96
C PHE A 140 -12.86 9.85 15.63
#